data_AF-A0A9X3F418-F1
#
_entry.id   AF-A0A9X3F418-F1
#
_cell.length_a   1.000
_cell.length_b   1.000
_cell.length_c   1.000
_cell.angle_alpha   90.00
_cell.angle_beta   90.00
_cell.angle_gamma   90.00
#
_symmetry.space_group_name_H-M   'P 1'
#
loop_
_entity.id
_entity.type
_entity.pdbx_description
1 polymer ?
#
loop_
_entity_poly.entity_id
_entity_poly.type
_entity_poly.pdbx_seq_one_letter_code
_entity_poly.pdbx_strand_id
1 'polypeptide(L)'
;MARKALTDQKHELIMAHILDPEHSPLPAEHQKLLERVVSMSKLLDRYPSAKQAVALHKTKFPEISDTTAYRDARLARKVYNSMHEFDYDFWKSWIIEDIVKNIEKCRDSGKDSYQYKRVIAMEHANLLKAIGEKPEDLPDPKRNEKHNFYLMVNVNNENVSIDFNQIKNLPKESLQELNRILFGGNEIDDQGAAEIMES
;
A
#
# COMPACT_ATOMS: atom_id res chain seq x y z
N MET A 1 21.39 23.26 25.79
CA MET A 1 20.41 22.16 25.78
C MET A 1 19.07 22.70 26.27
N ALA A 2 18.00 22.54 25.50
CA ALA A 2 16.67 23.02 25.89
C ALA A 2 16.18 22.26 27.14
N ARG A 3 15.67 22.97 28.16
CA ARG A 3 15.09 22.34 29.35
C ARG A 3 13.85 21.55 28.93
N LYS A 4 13.93 20.21 28.93
CA LYS A 4 12.76 19.34 28.74
C LYS A 4 11.75 19.60 29.86
N ALA A 5 10.46 19.61 29.54
CA ALA A 5 9.42 19.74 30.54
C ALA A 5 9.48 18.56 31.53
N LEU A 6 9.22 18.82 32.82
CA LEU A 6 9.28 17.82 33.89
C LEU A 6 8.37 16.60 33.62
N THR A 7 7.27 16.81 32.89
CA THR A 7 6.33 15.77 32.46
C THR A 7 6.94 14.83 31.42
N ASP A 8 7.78 15.36 30.52
CA ASP A 8 8.43 14.57 29.47
C ASP A 8 9.58 13.75 30.03
N GLN A 9 10.28 14.26 31.03
CA GLN A 9 11.30 13.50 31.77
C GLN A 9 10.69 12.28 32.49
N LYS A 10 9.55 12.45 33.16
CA LYS A 10 8.84 11.34 33.81
C LYS A 10 8.36 10.29 32.81
N HIS A 11 7.88 10.73 31.66
CA HIS A 11 7.48 9.85 30.56
C HIS A 11 8.66 9.01 30.04
N GLU A 12 9.79 9.65 29.74
CA GLU A 12 10.99 8.97 29.23
C GLU A 12 11.54 7.93 30.22
N LEU A 13 11.57 8.25 31.52
CA LEU A 13 12.02 7.31 32.56
C LEU A 13 11.11 6.09 32.69
N ILE A 14 9.79 6.30 32.68
CA ILE A 14 8.80 5.21 32.76
C ILE A 14 8.88 4.33 31.52
N MET A 15 9.02 4.94 30.33
CA MET A 15 9.13 4.21 29.07
C MET A 15 10.42 3.39 29.01
N ALA A 16 11.56 3.96 29.41
CA ALA A 16 12.85 3.26 29.46
C ALA A 16 12.77 2.03 30.38
N HIS A 17 12.13 2.16 31.55
CA HIS A 17 11.94 1.04 32.48
C HIS A 17 10.98 -0.04 31.96
N ILE A 18 9.94 0.33 31.20
CA ILE A 18 9.03 -0.66 30.60
C ILE A 18 9.72 -1.44 29.47
N LEU A 19 10.58 -0.78 28.69
CA LEU A 19 11.32 -1.40 27.59
C LEU A 19 12.47 -2.29 28.08
N ASP A 20 13.21 -1.84 29.09
CA ASP A 20 14.34 -2.58 29.66
C ASP A 20 14.36 -2.46 31.20
N PRO A 21 13.67 -3.38 31.90
CA PRO A 21 13.58 -3.36 33.36
C PRO A 21 14.93 -3.54 34.08
N GLU A 22 15.87 -4.28 33.47
CA GLU A 22 17.15 -4.66 34.07
C GLU A 22 18.17 -3.51 34.00
N HIS A 23 18.22 -2.79 32.88
CA HIS A 23 19.21 -1.72 32.67
C HIS A 23 18.69 -0.31 33.02
N SER A 24 17.40 -0.15 33.28
CA SER A 24 16.79 1.13 33.64
C SER A 24 15.96 1.05 34.94
N PRO A 25 16.60 0.95 36.12
CA PRO A 25 15.86 0.88 37.39
C PRO A 25 15.11 2.17 37.68
N LEU A 26 13.83 2.05 38.01
CA LEU A 26 12.96 3.18 38.30
C LEU A 26 13.09 3.62 39.78
N PRO A 27 13.25 4.92 40.08
CA PRO A 27 13.23 5.42 41.46
C PRO A 27 11.94 5.04 42.20
N ALA A 28 12.03 4.78 43.51
CA ALA A 28 10.89 4.35 44.34
C ALA A 28 9.69 5.30 44.26
N GLU A 29 9.94 6.61 44.09
CA GLU A 29 8.89 7.63 43.91
C GLU A 29 8.07 7.43 42.63
N HIS A 30 8.65 6.81 41.60
CA HIS A 30 8.02 6.59 40.30
C HIS A 30 7.40 5.21 40.14
N GLN A 31 7.70 4.26 41.05
CA GLN A 31 7.08 2.93 41.03
C GLN A 31 5.55 3.00 41.17
N LYS A 32 5.06 3.81 42.12
CA LYS A 32 3.61 4.07 42.28
C LYS A 32 2.99 4.72 41.05
N LEU A 33 3.74 5.55 40.35
CA LEU A 33 3.28 6.19 39.11
C LEU A 33 3.20 5.17 37.97
N LEU A 34 4.19 4.29 37.85
CA LEU A 34 4.20 3.19 36.88
C LEU A 34 2.99 2.26 37.08
N GLU A 35 2.73 1.81 38.31
CA GLU A 35 1.59 0.95 38.62
C GLU A 35 0.25 1.57 38.21
N ARG A 36 0.10 2.87 38.47
CA ARG A 36 -1.10 3.63 38.08
C ARG A 36 -1.22 3.73 36.57
N VAL A 37 -0.14 4.05 35.87
CA VAL A 37 -0.10 4.17 34.41
C VAL A 37 -0.41 2.83 33.74
N VAL A 38 0.16 1.72 34.22
CA VAL A 38 -0.12 0.35 33.73
C VAL A 38 -1.56 -0.07 34.04
N SER A 39 -2.10 0.34 35.18
CA SER A 39 -3.50 0.08 35.47
C SER A 39 -4.45 0.90 34.58
N MET A 40 -4.07 2.13 34.26
CA MET A 40 -4.88 3.03 33.43
C MET A 40 -4.87 2.58 31.96
N SER A 41 -3.75 2.11 31.42
CA SER A 41 -3.68 1.58 30.06
C SER A 41 -4.62 0.40 29.86
N LYS A 42 -4.59 -0.59 30.76
CA LYS A 42 -5.52 -1.74 30.74
C LYS A 42 -6.99 -1.32 30.78
N LEU A 43 -7.30 -0.23 31.50
CA LEU A 43 -8.65 0.32 31.55
C LEU A 43 -9.01 1.05 30.24
N LEU A 44 -8.07 1.77 29.64
CA LEU A 44 -8.27 2.43 28.35
C LEU A 44 -8.43 1.43 27.20
N ASP A 45 -7.76 0.27 27.25
CA ASP A 45 -7.92 -0.80 26.27
C ASP A 45 -9.33 -1.41 26.33
N ARG A 46 -9.87 -1.58 27.55
CA ARG A 46 -11.21 -2.16 27.76
C ARG A 46 -12.34 -1.14 27.57
N TYR A 47 -12.08 0.13 27.89
CA TYR A 47 -13.09 1.19 27.88
C TYR A 47 -12.61 2.36 27.01
N PRO A 48 -13.18 2.54 25.80
CA PRO A 48 -12.79 3.62 24.89
C PRO A 48 -13.00 5.03 25.47
N SER A 49 -13.95 5.19 26.39
CA SER A 49 -14.26 6.46 27.04
C SER A 49 -13.31 6.75 28.20
N ALA A 50 -12.54 7.84 28.08
CA ALA A 50 -11.64 8.31 29.14
C ALA A 50 -12.37 8.60 30.46
N LYS A 51 -13.63 9.09 30.41
CA LYS A 51 -14.41 9.39 31.61
C LYS A 51 -14.73 8.13 32.41
N GLN A 52 -15.09 7.04 31.72
CA GLN A 52 -15.38 5.75 32.35
C GLN A 52 -14.09 5.10 32.88
N ALA A 53 -13.01 5.12 32.09
CA ALA A 53 -11.71 4.63 32.52
C ALA A 53 -11.19 5.37 33.77
N VAL A 54 -11.33 6.70 33.83
CA VAL A 54 -10.94 7.51 35.00
C VAL A 54 -11.79 7.18 36.23
N ALA A 55 -13.10 7.01 36.07
CA ALA A 55 -13.97 6.64 37.20
C ALA A 55 -13.54 5.29 37.81
N LEU A 56 -13.27 4.28 36.98
CA LEU A 56 -12.79 2.96 37.41
C LEU A 56 -11.34 3.01 37.94
N HIS A 57 -10.51 3.89 37.40
CA HIS A 57 -9.15 4.07 37.92
C HIS A 57 -9.18 4.63 39.35
N LYS A 58 -10.10 5.55 39.63
CA LYS A 58 -10.28 6.12 40.97
C LYS A 58 -10.85 5.14 41.99
N THR A 59 -11.66 4.16 41.58
CA THR A 59 -12.09 3.12 42.53
C THR A 59 -10.92 2.25 42.98
N LYS A 60 -9.93 2.06 42.11
CA LYS A 60 -8.70 1.32 42.42
C LYS A 60 -7.67 2.15 43.19
N PHE A 61 -7.61 3.46 42.93
CA PHE A 61 -6.73 4.40 43.61
C PHE A 61 -7.57 5.56 44.19
N PRO A 62 -8.12 5.42 45.41
CA PRO A 62 -8.98 6.45 46.00
C PRO A 62 -8.20 7.70 46.46
N GLU A 63 -6.91 7.57 46.74
CA GLU A 63 -6.02 8.67 47.19
C GLU A 63 -5.72 9.74 46.13
N ILE A 64 -6.08 9.52 44.85
CA ILE A 64 -5.74 10.46 43.77
C ILE A 64 -6.89 11.40 43.43
N SER A 65 -6.55 12.67 43.16
CA SER A 65 -7.52 13.66 42.66
C SER A 65 -7.94 13.36 41.22
N ASP A 66 -9.11 13.88 40.81
CA ASP A 66 -9.58 13.79 39.42
C ASP A 66 -8.55 14.34 38.44
N THR A 67 -7.95 15.49 38.76
CA THR A 67 -6.93 16.13 37.94
C THR A 67 -5.71 15.24 37.75
N THR A 68 -5.35 14.45 38.76
CA THR A 68 -4.22 13.52 38.68
C THR A 68 -4.60 12.28 37.90
N ALA A 69 -5.82 11.73 38.06
CA ALA A 69 -6.30 10.61 37.26
C ALA A 69 -6.35 10.94 35.75
N TYR A 70 -6.78 12.15 35.38
CA TYR A 70 -6.72 12.62 33.99
C TYR A 70 -5.29 12.88 33.48
N ARG A 71 -4.32 13.15 34.37
CA ARG A 71 -2.91 13.22 33.98
C ARG A 71 -2.34 11.83 33.71
N ASP A 72 -2.69 10.84 34.52
CA ASP A 72 -2.31 9.45 34.30
C ASP A 72 -2.90 8.90 33.01
N ALA A 73 -4.17 9.20 32.71
CA ALA A 73 -4.80 8.81 31.44
C ALA A 73 -4.04 9.38 30.23
N ARG A 74 -3.57 10.63 30.31
CA ARG A 74 -2.75 11.25 29.26
C ARG A 74 -1.36 10.61 29.16
N LEU A 75 -0.74 10.33 30.29
CA LEU A 75 0.57 9.70 30.34
C LEU A 75 0.51 8.25 29.80
N ALA A 76 -0.51 7.48 30.19
CA ALA A 76 -0.77 6.15 29.67
C ALA A 76 -0.96 6.16 28.16
N ARG A 77 -1.80 7.06 27.62
CA ARG A 77 -1.93 7.21 26.17
C ARG A 77 -0.60 7.53 25.48
N LYS A 78 0.24 8.38 26.09
CA LYS A 78 1.54 8.74 25.51
C LYS A 78 2.50 7.55 25.48
N VAL A 79 2.62 6.81 26.59
CA VAL A 79 3.49 5.63 26.73
C VAL A 79 3.03 4.48 25.82
N TYR A 80 1.73 4.21 25.76
CA TYR A 80 1.21 3.06 25.04
C TYR A 80 1.01 3.34 23.54
N ASN A 81 0.66 4.56 23.13
CA ASN A 81 0.69 4.93 21.70
C ASN A 81 2.11 4.92 21.13
N SER A 82 3.15 5.10 21.96
CA SER A 82 4.54 4.96 21.51
C SER A 82 5.03 3.51 21.48
N MET A 83 4.35 2.59 22.18
CA MET A 83 4.71 1.17 22.22
C MET A 83 3.95 0.34 21.18
N HIS A 84 2.73 0.72 20.85
CA HIS A 84 1.95 0.07 19.80
C HIS A 84 2.17 0.80 18.48
N GLU A 85 2.89 0.18 17.56
CA GLU A 85 2.87 0.58 16.15
C GLU A 85 1.42 0.48 15.65
N PHE A 86 0.98 1.46 14.87
CA PHE A 86 -0.35 1.44 14.27
C PHE A 86 -0.47 0.19 13.39
N ASP A 87 -1.26 -0.78 13.85
CA ASP A 87 -1.54 -2.00 13.10
C ASP A 87 -2.49 -1.67 11.94
N TYR A 88 -1.87 -1.33 10.80
CA TYR A 88 -2.58 -0.99 9.56
C TYR A 88 -3.45 -2.15 9.09
N ASP A 89 -3.01 -3.39 9.25
CA ASP A 89 -3.72 -4.58 8.78
C ASP A 89 -4.95 -4.86 9.64
N PHE A 90 -4.83 -4.72 10.96
CA PHE A 90 -5.97 -4.77 11.88
C PHE A 90 -6.97 -3.66 11.56
N TRP A 91 -6.51 -2.42 11.41
CA TRP A 91 -7.39 -1.28 11.13
C TRP A 91 -8.12 -1.43 9.78
N LYS A 92 -7.40 -1.88 8.74
CA LYS A 92 -7.97 -2.15 7.42
C LYS A 92 -9.02 -3.26 7.50
N SER A 93 -8.71 -4.36 8.17
CA SER A 93 -9.65 -5.48 8.36
C SER A 93 -10.89 -5.05 9.14
N TRP A 94 -10.70 -4.28 10.21
CA TRP A 94 -11.79 -3.75 11.03
C TRP A 94 -12.72 -2.81 10.25
N ILE A 95 -12.17 -1.89 9.45
CA ILE A 95 -12.98 -1.00 8.60
C ILE A 95 -13.76 -1.76 7.56
N ILE A 96 -13.14 -2.76 6.92
CA ILE A 96 -13.84 -3.60 5.93
C ILE A 96 -15.01 -4.32 6.61
N GLU A 97 -14.79 -4.90 7.78
CA GLU A 97 -15.84 -5.59 8.53
C GLU A 97 -16.97 -4.64 8.96
N ASP A 98 -16.65 -3.42 9.41
CA ASP A 98 -17.65 -2.43 9.81
C ASP A 98 -18.52 -1.96 8.63
N ILE A 99 -17.89 -1.65 7.50
CA ILE A 99 -18.58 -1.26 6.25
C ILE A 99 -19.52 -2.40 5.79
N VAL A 100 -19.04 -3.64 5.80
CA VAL A 100 -19.87 -4.81 5.44
C VAL A 100 -21.06 -4.96 6.38
N LYS A 101 -20.85 -4.87 7.69
CA LYS A 101 -21.96 -4.94 8.68
C LYS A 101 -22.98 -3.82 8.49
N ASN A 102 -22.54 -2.62 8.13
CA ASN A 102 -23.45 -1.50 7.85
C ASN A 102 -24.28 -1.75 6.58
N ILE A 103 -23.67 -2.33 5.53
CA ILE A 103 -24.39 -2.73 4.32
C ILE A 103 -25.41 -3.82 4.63
N GLU A 104 -25.04 -4.86 5.40
CA GLU A 104 -25.94 -5.94 5.81
C GLU A 104 -27.14 -5.40 6.58
N LYS A 105 -26.91 -4.57 7.61
CA LYS A 105 -28.00 -3.91 8.36
C LYS A 105 -28.92 -3.07 7.47
N CYS A 106 -28.36 -2.34 6.49
CA CYS A 106 -29.17 -1.58 5.56
C CYS A 106 -30.03 -2.48 4.66
N ARG A 107 -29.50 -3.63 4.22
CA ARG A 107 -30.22 -4.62 3.40
C ARG A 107 -31.32 -5.34 4.20
N ASP A 108 -31.01 -5.76 5.42
CA ASP A 108 -31.94 -6.46 6.31
C ASP A 108 -33.10 -5.59 6.78
N SER A 109 -32.92 -4.26 6.77
CA SER A 109 -33.98 -3.32 7.15
C SER A 109 -35.23 -3.41 6.26
N GLY A 110 -35.17 -4.10 5.12
CA GLY A 110 -36.31 -4.44 4.26
C GLY A 110 -37.06 -3.23 3.67
N LYS A 111 -36.56 -2.02 3.92
CA LYS A 111 -37.14 -0.77 3.45
C LYS A 111 -36.48 -0.41 2.14
N ASP A 112 -37.23 -0.55 1.05
CA ASP A 112 -36.79 -0.13 -0.28
C ASP A 112 -36.86 1.41 -0.44
N SER A 113 -36.32 2.13 0.56
CA SER A 113 -36.21 3.58 0.55
C SER A 113 -34.96 3.98 -0.22
N TYR A 114 -35.12 5.00 -1.07
CA TYR A 114 -34.02 5.66 -1.76
C TYR A 114 -32.85 6.04 -0.83
N GLN A 115 -33.15 6.39 0.41
CA GLN A 115 -32.13 6.73 1.42
C GLN A 115 -31.20 5.56 1.74
N TYR A 116 -31.74 4.35 1.95
CA TYR A 116 -30.91 3.16 2.22
C TYR A 116 -30.08 2.75 1.00
N LYS A 117 -30.64 2.85 -0.21
CA LYS A 117 -29.90 2.62 -1.47
C LYS A 117 -28.71 3.57 -1.61
N ARG A 118 -28.90 4.85 -1.27
CA ARG A 118 -27.84 5.85 -1.28
C ARG A 118 -26.74 5.54 -0.26
N VAL A 119 -27.11 5.14 0.96
CA VAL A 119 -26.14 4.74 2.00
C VAL A 119 -25.35 3.51 1.56
N ILE A 120 -26.02 2.47 1.06
CA ILE A 120 -25.36 1.25 0.53
C ILE A 120 -24.37 1.61 -0.60
N ALA A 121 -24.74 2.50 -1.52
CA ALA A 121 -23.84 2.94 -2.59
C ALA A 121 -22.60 3.69 -2.05
N MET A 122 -22.78 4.53 -1.03
CA MET A 122 -21.67 5.22 -0.35
C MET A 122 -20.76 4.24 0.37
N GLU A 123 -21.31 3.26 1.08
CA GLU A 123 -20.55 2.23 1.78
C GLU A 123 -19.76 1.35 0.80
N HIS A 124 -20.34 0.97 -0.35
CA HIS A 124 -19.59 0.28 -1.41
C HIS A 124 -18.44 1.13 -1.97
N ALA A 125 -18.63 2.45 -2.14
CA ALA A 125 -17.56 3.34 -2.56
C ALA A 125 -16.45 3.46 -1.49
N ASN A 126 -16.82 3.46 -0.21
CA ASN A 126 -15.85 3.43 0.89
C ASN A 126 -15.10 2.10 0.96
N LEU A 127 -15.78 0.97 0.71
CA LEU A 127 -15.17 -0.36 0.64
C LEU A 127 -14.09 -0.43 -0.45
N LEU A 128 -14.40 0.10 -1.64
CA LEU A 128 -13.45 0.17 -2.76
C LEU A 128 -12.19 0.98 -2.38
N LYS A 129 -12.38 2.13 -1.71
CA LYS A 129 -11.26 2.93 -1.20
C LYS A 129 -10.47 2.21 -0.11
N ALA A 130 -11.13 1.46 0.77
CA ALA A 130 -10.50 0.75 1.86
C ALA A 130 -9.67 -0.46 1.38
N ILE A 131 -10.15 -1.18 0.35
CA ILE A 131 -9.44 -2.33 -0.23
C ILE A 131 -8.19 -1.87 -1.00
N GLY A 132 -8.31 -0.77 -1.75
CA GLY A 132 -7.26 -0.23 -2.62
C GLY A 132 -7.36 -0.75 -4.06
N GLU A 133 -6.40 -0.36 -4.89
CA GLU A 133 -6.29 -0.86 -6.27
C GLU A 133 -5.81 -2.32 -6.26
N LYS A 134 -6.34 -3.13 -7.20
CA LYS A 134 -5.83 -4.48 -7.42
C LYS A 134 -4.33 -4.36 -7.75
N PRO A 135 -3.43 -5.16 -7.15
CA PRO A 135 -2.04 -5.20 -7.57
C PRO A 135 -2.00 -5.39 -9.09
N GLU A 136 -1.27 -4.52 -9.80
CA GLU A 136 -1.01 -4.73 -11.22
C GLU A 136 -0.41 -6.14 -11.35
N ASP A 137 -1.10 -7.01 -12.08
CA ASP A 137 -0.59 -8.34 -12.35
C ASP A 137 0.79 -8.16 -12.98
N LEU A 138 1.84 -8.75 -12.38
CA LEU A 138 3.19 -8.77 -12.95
C LEU A 138 3.06 -9.09 -14.45
N PRO A 139 3.68 -8.32 -15.36
CA PRO A 139 3.52 -8.53 -16.79
C PRO A 139 3.96 -9.96 -17.12
N ASP A 140 2.99 -10.82 -17.46
CA ASP A 140 3.23 -12.23 -17.78
C ASP A 140 4.24 -12.29 -18.95
N PRO A 141 5.43 -12.88 -18.76
CA PRO A 141 6.44 -13.01 -19.80
C PRO A 141 5.92 -13.71 -21.06
N LYS A 142 4.87 -14.55 -20.92
CA LYS A 142 4.27 -15.31 -22.03
C LYS A 142 3.37 -14.49 -22.94
N ARG A 143 2.95 -13.27 -22.54
CA ARG A 143 2.14 -12.40 -23.40
C ARG A 143 2.94 -11.77 -24.54
N ASN A 144 4.27 -11.69 -24.41
CA ASN A 144 5.17 -11.12 -25.42
C ASN A 144 5.64 -12.13 -26.49
N GLU A 145 5.30 -13.42 -26.40
CA GLU A 145 5.79 -14.46 -27.32
C GLU A 145 4.99 -14.58 -28.65
N LYS A 146 4.02 -13.71 -28.93
CA LYS A 146 3.16 -13.82 -30.13
C LYS A 146 3.24 -12.62 -31.09
N HIS A 147 4.45 -12.20 -31.44
CA HIS A 147 4.66 -11.29 -32.57
C HIS A 147 5.35 -12.02 -33.73
N ASN A 148 4.57 -12.49 -34.70
CA ASN A 148 5.09 -12.93 -35.99
C ASN A 148 5.41 -11.68 -36.82
N PHE A 149 6.69 -11.47 -37.16
CA PHE A 149 7.15 -10.36 -37.98
C PHE A 149 7.10 -10.77 -39.46
N TYR A 150 6.25 -10.11 -40.26
CA TYR A 150 6.18 -10.30 -41.70
C TYR A 150 6.98 -9.19 -42.42
N LEU A 151 7.85 -9.59 -43.35
CA LEU A 151 8.44 -8.68 -44.33
C LEU A 151 7.55 -8.68 -45.57
N MET A 152 6.95 -7.52 -45.87
CA MET A 152 6.27 -7.32 -47.16
C MET A 152 7.31 -6.83 -48.16
N VAL A 153 7.58 -7.64 -49.19
CA VAL A 153 8.44 -7.26 -50.31
C VAL A 153 7.56 -7.14 -51.54
N ASN A 154 7.61 -5.99 -52.22
CA ASN A 154 6.93 -5.78 -53.49
C ASN A 154 7.91 -6.08 -54.61
N VAL A 155 7.64 -7.14 -55.39
CA VAL A 155 8.41 -7.50 -56.57
C VAL A 155 7.43 -7.62 -57.72
N ASN A 156 7.65 -6.86 -58.80
CA ASN A 156 6.85 -6.89 -60.03
C ASN A 156 5.33 -6.74 -59.81
N ASN A 157 4.92 -5.78 -58.98
CA ASN A 157 3.52 -5.42 -58.74
C ASN A 157 2.67 -6.47 -57.97
N GLU A 158 3.28 -7.54 -57.46
CA GLU A 158 2.64 -8.46 -56.52
C GLU A 158 3.29 -8.35 -55.13
N ASN A 159 2.45 -8.24 -54.09
CA ASN A 159 2.90 -8.14 -52.71
C ASN A 159 3.04 -9.54 -52.10
N VAL A 160 4.26 -9.98 -51.86
CA VAL A 160 4.53 -11.27 -51.20
C VAL A 160 4.91 -11.00 -49.73
N SER A 161 4.11 -11.55 -48.82
CA SER A 161 4.35 -11.49 -47.37
C SER A 161 5.20 -12.68 -46.96
N ILE A 162 6.46 -12.43 -46.57
CA ILE A 162 7.40 -13.48 -46.17
C ILE A 162 7.56 -13.45 -44.64
N ASP A 163 7.27 -14.57 -43.98
CA ASP A 163 7.45 -14.76 -42.53
C ASP A 163 8.94 -15.00 -42.20
N PHE A 164 9.52 -14.19 -41.31
CA PHE A 164 10.93 -14.22 -40.95
C PHE A 164 11.41 -15.59 -40.44
N ASN A 165 10.51 -16.37 -39.84
CA ASN A 165 10.85 -17.70 -39.31
C ASN A 165 11.10 -18.74 -40.41
N GLN A 166 10.55 -18.53 -41.61
CA GLN A 166 10.77 -19.45 -42.74
C GLN A 166 12.07 -19.16 -43.47
N ILE A 167 12.57 -17.92 -43.44
CA ILE A 167 13.84 -17.51 -44.08
C ILE A 167 15.03 -18.28 -43.49
N LYS A 168 15.02 -18.56 -42.18
CA LYS A 168 16.09 -19.34 -41.52
C LYS A 168 16.15 -20.81 -41.95
N ASN A 169 15.04 -21.36 -42.46
CA ASN A 169 14.94 -22.76 -42.86
C ASN A 169 15.11 -22.96 -44.37
N LEU A 170 15.37 -21.91 -45.14
CA LEU A 170 15.58 -22.02 -46.59
C LEU A 170 16.99 -22.56 -46.91
N PRO A 171 17.12 -23.38 -47.97
CA PRO A 171 18.43 -23.83 -48.46
C PRO A 171 19.34 -22.65 -48.82
N LYS A 172 20.65 -22.81 -48.61
CA LYS A 172 21.66 -21.75 -48.85
C LYS A 172 21.64 -21.21 -50.29
N GLU A 173 21.28 -22.04 -51.27
CA GLU A 173 21.17 -21.64 -52.68
C GLU A 173 20.01 -20.65 -52.91
N SER A 174 18.84 -20.90 -52.31
CA SER A 174 17.68 -20.01 -52.42
C SER A 174 17.88 -18.68 -51.69
N LEU A 175 18.66 -18.66 -50.60
CA LEU A 175 19.05 -17.43 -49.91
C LEU A 175 20.01 -16.57 -50.73
N GLN A 176 20.92 -17.18 -51.48
CA GLN A 176 21.82 -16.45 -52.39
C GLN A 176 21.05 -15.87 -53.58
N GLU A 177 20.06 -16.59 -54.10
CA GLU A 177 19.20 -16.09 -55.17
C GLU A 177 18.29 -14.95 -54.71
N LEU A 178 17.71 -15.05 -53.50
CA LEU A 178 16.99 -13.95 -52.84
C LEU A 178 17.87 -12.72 -52.62
N ASN A 179 19.09 -12.89 -52.11
CA ASN A 179 20.04 -11.78 -51.97
C ASN A 179 20.42 -11.19 -53.34
N ARG A 180 20.61 -12.01 -54.37
CA ARG A 180 20.91 -11.52 -55.72
C ARG A 180 19.75 -10.71 -56.31
N ILE A 181 18.51 -11.10 -56.03
CA ILE A 181 17.31 -10.37 -56.50
C ILE A 181 17.10 -9.08 -55.68
N LEU A 182 17.34 -9.12 -54.37
CA LEU A 182 17.16 -7.97 -53.48
C LEU A 182 18.27 -6.91 -53.60
N PHE A 183 19.52 -7.33 -53.86
CA PHE A 183 20.69 -6.44 -53.97
C PHE A 183 21.22 -6.27 -55.40
N GLY A 184 20.74 -7.05 -56.38
CA GLY A 184 21.20 -6.99 -57.77
C GLY A 184 20.50 -5.94 -58.65
N GLY A 185 19.66 -5.10 -58.06
CA GLY A 185 19.04 -3.95 -58.72
C GLY A 185 19.79 -2.66 -58.39
N ASN A 186 20.82 -2.36 -59.19
CA ASN A 186 21.53 -1.08 -59.32
C ASN A 186 22.44 -0.65 -58.15
N GLU A 187 23.70 -1.11 -58.17
CA GLU A 187 24.80 -0.20 -57.79
C GLU A 187 24.76 0.97 -58.78
N ILE A 188 24.49 2.19 -58.29
CA ILE A 188 24.57 3.41 -59.10
C ILE A 188 26.07 3.63 -59.38
N ASP A 189 26.51 3.29 -60.58
CA ASP A 189 27.84 3.67 -61.08
C ASP A 189 27.93 5.21 -61.17
N ASP A 190 29.13 5.76 -61.01
CA ASP A 190 29.39 7.21 -60.86
C ASP A 190 28.81 8.06 -62.03
N GLN A 191 28.49 7.42 -63.17
CA GLN A 191 27.80 8.05 -64.30
C GLN A 191 26.31 8.32 -64.04
N GLY A 192 25.60 7.48 -63.29
CA GLY A 192 24.19 7.68 -62.93
C GLY A 192 23.97 8.74 -61.84
N ALA A 193 24.99 8.99 -61.00
CA ALA A 193 24.94 10.06 -60.01
C ALA A 193 25.05 11.46 -60.65
N ALA A 194 25.73 11.58 -61.78
CA ALA A 194 25.88 12.85 -62.51
C ALA A 194 24.57 13.31 -63.16
N GLU A 195 23.78 12.41 -63.74
CA GLU A 195 22.50 12.75 -64.40
C GLU A 195 21.41 13.18 -63.40
N ILE A 196 21.49 12.73 -62.14
CA ILE A 196 20.55 13.12 -61.08
C ILE A 196 20.88 14.53 -60.53
N MET A 197 22.12 15.00 -60.62
CA MET A 197 22.51 16.33 -60.13
C MET A 197 22.24 17.48 -61.13
N GLU A 198 22.00 17.19 -62.40
CA GLU A 198 21.63 18.19 -63.42
C GLU A 198 20.11 18.26 -63.72
N SER A 199 19.27 17.54 -62.95
CA SER A 199 17.80 17.56 -63.05
C SER A 199 17.14 18.33 -61.90
#